data_AF-C3NGW3-F1
#
_entry.id   AF-C3NGW3-F1
#
_cell.length_a   1.000
_cell.length_b   1.000
_cell.length_c   1.000
_cell.angle_alpha   90.00
_cell.angle_beta   90.00
_cell.angle_gamma   90.00
#
_symmetry.space_group_name_H-M   'P 1'
#
loop_
_entity.id
_entity.type
_entity.pdbx_description
1 polymer ?
#
loop_
_entity_poly.entity_id
_entity_poly.type
_entity_poly.pdbx_seq_one_letter_code
_entity_poly.pdbx_strand_id
1 'polypeptide(L)'
;MTQERVVKVLAYYRDPGLIERIASNFRKLFMDIDWIYGWKVNDESLYEFYIGVKDHNNFNTAVILLSKTVDISKVEILDDAQLKRVIIRDGKVIENQSEGVKEGDMIIYVPVFNRVKGYSWGEVYVKDLH
;
A
#
# COMPACT_ATOMS: atom_id res chain seq x y z
N MET A 1 -1.44 -19.38 9.64
CA MET A 1 -1.72 -18.12 8.93
C MET A 1 -0.54 -17.22 9.12
N THR A 2 0.24 -16.96 8.06
CA THR A 2 1.31 -15.98 8.13
C THR A 2 0.65 -14.60 8.18
N GLN A 3 1.02 -13.77 9.16
CA GLN A 3 0.48 -12.43 9.28
C GLN A 3 0.90 -11.63 8.03
N GLU A 4 -0.04 -10.96 7.37
CA GLU A 4 0.28 -10.05 6.27
C GLU A 4 0.70 -8.70 6.85
N ARG A 5 1.72 -8.07 6.27
CA ARG A 5 2.11 -6.70 6.58
C ARG A 5 1.62 -5.79 5.46
N VAL A 6 1.00 -4.68 5.82
CA VAL A 6 0.54 -3.69 4.85
C VAL A 6 1.42 -2.45 4.91
N VAL A 7 1.89 -2.03 3.73
CA VAL A 7 2.68 -0.82 3.56
C VAL A 7 1.91 0.15 2.68
N LYS A 8 1.83 1.40 3.14
CA LYS A 8 1.38 2.55 2.36
C LYS A 8 2.58 3.33 1.83
N VAL A 9 2.56 3.69 0.56
CA VAL A 9 3.64 4.43 -0.11
C VAL A 9 3.06 5.65 -0.78
N LEU A 10 3.60 6.83 -0.47
CA LEU A 10 3.34 8.06 -1.19
C LEU A 10 4.53 8.35 -2.11
N ALA A 11 4.27 8.46 -3.40
CA ALA A 11 5.31 8.63 -4.40
C ALA A 11 4.86 9.49 -5.59
N TYR A 12 5.81 10.17 -6.23
CA TYR A 12 5.58 10.98 -7.42
C TYR A 12 5.74 10.12 -8.68
N TYR A 13 4.66 9.94 -9.43
CA TYR A 13 4.64 9.18 -10.68
C TYR A 13 5.19 10.02 -11.82
N ARG A 14 6.53 10.08 -11.91
CA ARG A 14 7.24 10.84 -12.96
C ARG A 14 7.55 10.01 -14.20
N ASP A 15 7.66 8.70 -14.04
CA ASP A 15 7.92 7.76 -15.12
C ASP A 15 7.17 6.44 -14.90
N PRO A 16 6.96 5.67 -15.99
CA PRO A 16 6.22 4.41 -15.91
C PRO A 16 6.85 3.35 -15.01
N GLY A 17 8.15 3.44 -14.70
CA GLY A 17 8.89 2.42 -13.96
C GLY A 17 8.73 2.48 -12.43
N LEU A 18 7.91 3.37 -11.89
CA LEU A 18 7.77 3.55 -10.44
C LEU A 18 7.28 2.28 -9.74
N ILE A 19 6.28 1.60 -10.33
CA ILE A 19 5.67 0.40 -9.73
C ILE A 19 6.68 -0.74 -9.70
N GLU A 20 7.49 -0.89 -10.75
CA GLU A 20 8.55 -1.88 -10.85
C GLU A 20 9.67 -1.60 -9.83
N ARG A 21 10.01 -0.33 -9.58
CA ARG A 21 10.97 0.04 -8.53
C ARG A 21 10.45 -0.34 -7.14
N ILE A 22 9.18 -0.06 -6.86
CA ILE A 22 8.53 -0.45 -5.61
C ILE A 22 8.54 -1.97 -5.46
N ALA A 23 8.10 -2.72 -6.49
CA ALA A 23 8.04 -4.16 -6.44
C ALA A 23 9.43 -4.82 -6.32
N SER A 24 10.39 -4.33 -7.09
CA SER A 24 11.80 -4.79 -7.07
C SER A 24 12.43 -4.60 -5.69
N ASN A 25 12.07 -3.54 -4.96
CA ASN A 25 12.60 -3.30 -3.62
C ASN A 25 12.29 -4.44 -2.62
N PHE A 26 11.11 -5.05 -2.71
CA PHE A 26 10.77 -6.21 -1.88
C PHE A 26 11.33 -7.51 -2.47
N ARG A 27 11.19 -7.71 -3.78
CA ARG A 27 11.61 -8.94 -4.46
C ARG A 27 13.12 -9.19 -4.37
N LYS A 28 13.95 -8.15 -4.41
CA LYS A 28 15.42 -8.28 -4.22
C LYS A 28 15.82 -8.80 -2.83
N LEU A 29 14.91 -8.74 -1.86
CA LEU A 29 15.08 -9.24 -0.49
C LEU A 29 14.31 -10.56 -0.25
N PHE A 30 13.91 -11.24 -1.33
CA PHE A 30 13.14 -12.49 -1.34
C PHE A 30 11.78 -12.39 -0.63
N MET A 31 11.18 -11.20 -0.68
CA MET A 31 9.84 -10.97 -0.13
C MET A 31 8.80 -11.02 -1.24
N ASP A 32 7.80 -11.88 -1.06
CA ASP A 32 6.65 -11.96 -1.96
C ASP A 32 5.65 -10.86 -1.66
N ILE A 33 5.18 -10.22 -2.73
CA ILE A 33 4.12 -9.23 -2.70
C ILE A 33 2.85 -9.96 -3.14
N ASP A 34 1.86 -9.98 -2.25
CA ASP A 34 0.58 -10.65 -2.48
C ASP A 34 -0.35 -9.79 -3.33
N TRP A 35 -0.32 -8.47 -3.13
CA TRP A 35 -1.09 -7.51 -3.90
C TRP A 35 -0.49 -6.10 -3.84
N ILE A 36 -0.80 -5.28 -4.87
CA ILE A 36 -0.50 -3.85 -4.93
C ILE A 36 -1.73 -3.15 -5.48
N TYR A 37 -2.16 -2.08 -4.82
CA TYR A 37 -3.15 -1.15 -5.33
C TYR A 37 -2.59 0.27 -5.27
N GLY A 38 -2.97 1.13 -6.21
CA GLY A 38 -2.63 2.54 -6.09
C GLY A 38 -3.53 3.43 -6.92
N TRP A 39 -3.57 4.71 -6.53
CA TRP A 39 -4.39 5.72 -7.19
C TRP A 39 -3.72 7.09 -7.11
N LYS A 40 -4.16 7.97 -8.02
CA LYS A 40 -3.74 9.38 -8.06
C LYS A 40 -4.36 10.11 -6.87
N VAL A 41 -3.54 10.86 -6.13
CA VAL A 41 -3.96 11.66 -4.96
C VAL A 41 -4.27 13.08 -5.37
N ASN A 42 -3.45 13.68 -6.24
CA ASN A 42 -3.61 15.04 -6.71
C ASN A 42 -3.08 15.22 -8.14
N ASP A 43 -3.30 16.39 -8.73
CA ASP A 43 -2.85 16.71 -10.09
C ASP A 43 -1.35 16.96 -10.25
N GLU A 44 -0.58 16.92 -9.16
CA GLU A 44 0.88 17.07 -9.13
C GLU A 44 1.62 15.74 -9.30
N SER A 45 0.93 14.74 -9.88
CA SER A 45 1.43 13.37 -10.04
C SER A 45 1.80 12.70 -8.72
N LEU A 46 1.19 13.08 -7.60
CA LEU A 46 1.30 12.32 -6.35
C LEU A 46 0.36 11.12 -6.40
N TYR A 47 0.89 9.94 -6.09
CA TYR A 47 0.16 8.69 -6.03
C TYR A 47 0.33 8.05 -4.66
N GLU A 48 -0.71 7.35 -4.24
CA GLU A 48 -0.76 6.55 -3.04
C GLU A 48 -0.86 5.09 -3.45
N PHE A 49 0.02 4.26 -2.90
CA PHE A 49 0.01 2.82 -3.10
C PHE A 49 -0.16 2.11 -1.77
N TYR A 50 -0.93 1.01 -1.79
CA TYR A 50 -1.00 0.04 -0.71
C TYR A 50 -0.45 -1.28 -1.21
N ILE A 51 0.35 -1.93 -0.38
CA ILE A 51 1.10 -3.13 -0.73
C ILE A 51 0.92 -4.14 0.38
N GLY A 52 0.42 -5.32 0.05
CA GLY A 52 0.39 -6.48 0.92
C GLY A 52 1.64 -7.31 0.70
N VAL A 53 2.40 -7.52 1.77
CA VAL A 53 3.62 -8.33 1.76
C VAL A 53 3.55 -9.33 2.89
N LYS A 54 3.90 -10.57 2.59
CA LYS A 54 4.01 -11.62 3.60
C LYS A 54 5.07 -11.26 4.64
N ASP A 55 4.78 -11.51 5.92
CA ASP A 55 5.73 -11.21 7.00
C ASP A 55 7.06 -11.94 6.77
N HIS A 56 8.15 -11.19 6.93
CA HIS A 56 9.49 -11.63 6.57
C HIS A 56 10.54 -10.87 7.40
N ASN A 57 11.64 -11.54 7.74
CA ASN A 57 12.71 -10.97 8.57
C ASN A 57 13.35 -9.70 7.95
N ASN A 58 13.32 -9.59 6.61
CA ASN A 58 13.87 -8.44 5.89
C ASN A 58 12.88 -7.27 5.74
N PHE A 59 11.67 -7.36 6.29
CA PHE A 59 10.62 -6.36 6.08
C PHE A 59 11.04 -4.94 6.44
N ASN A 60 11.61 -4.75 7.63
CA ASN A 60 12.08 -3.43 8.08
C ASN A 60 13.18 -2.88 7.16
N THR A 61 14.10 -3.73 6.72
CA THR A 61 15.14 -3.34 5.75
C THR A 61 14.53 -2.91 4.42
N ALA A 62 13.53 -3.65 3.92
CA ALA A 62 12.81 -3.31 2.70
C ALA A 62 12.14 -1.93 2.81
N VAL A 63 11.43 -1.67 3.91
CA VAL A 63 10.76 -0.39 4.18
C VAL A 63 11.76 0.77 4.23
N ILE A 64 12.88 0.60 4.92
CA ILE A 64 13.92 1.64 5.02
C ILE A 64 14.50 1.94 3.64
N LEU A 65 14.86 0.92 2.86
CA LEU A 65 15.38 1.09 1.50
C LEU A 65 14.36 1.79 0.59
N LEU A 66 13.09 1.40 0.70
CA LEU A 66 12.01 2.02 -0.07
C LEU A 66 11.88 3.50 0.26
N SER A 67 11.90 3.86 1.55
CA SER A 67 11.78 5.25 2.02
C SER A 67 12.91 6.18 1.57
N LYS A 68 14.03 5.61 1.07
CA LYS A 68 15.18 6.34 0.53
C LYS A 68 15.22 6.33 -1.00
N THR A 69 14.24 5.72 -1.65
CA THR A 69 14.20 5.62 -3.11
C THR A 69 13.73 6.96 -3.70
N VAL A 70 14.35 7.38 -4.79
CA VAL A 70 13.94 8.61 -5.51
C VAL A 70 12.48 8.50 -5.92
N ASP A 71 11.79 9.65 -5.88
CA ASP A 71 10.35 9.79 -6.12
C ASP A 71 9.44 9.19 -5.04
N ILE A 72 9.96 8.43 -4.08
CA ILE A 72 9.22 8.02 -2.89
C ILE A 72 9.34 9.11 -1.84
N SER A 73 8.22 9.77 -1.55
CA SER A 73 8.16 10.81 -0.53
C SER A 73 8.13 10.19 0.88
N LYS A 74 7.37 9.11 1.02
CA LYS A 74 7.00 8.59 2.33
C LYS A 74 6.52 7.14 2.25
N VAL A 75 6.88 6.35 3.26
CA VAL A 75 6.47 4.95 3.43
C VAL A 75 5.91 4.76 4.84
N GLU A 76 4.76 4.12 4.98
CA GLU A 76 4.05 3.92 6.23
C GLU A 76 3.73 2.44 6.42
N ILE A 77 4.09 1.90 7.58
CA ILE A 77 3.67 0.57 8.02
C ILE A 77 2.33 0.74 8.72
N LEU A 78 1.33 0.00 8.25
CA LEU A 78 -0.03 0.01 8.80
C LEU A 78 -0.16 -1.17 9.76
N ASP A 79 -0.01 -0.90 11.05
CA ASP A 79 -0.13 -1.94 12.06
C ASP A 79 -1.61 -2.33 12.26
N ASP A 80 -1.84 -3.63 12.47
CA ASP A 80 -3.17 -4.23 12.63
C ASP A 80 -4.14 -3.93 11.47
N ALA A 81 -3.59 -3.72 10.27
CA ALA A 81 -4.39 -3.42 9.08
C ALA A 81 -5.34 -4.57 8.75
N GLN A 82 -6.63 -4.25 8.58
CA GLN A 82 -7.64 -5.16 8.06
C GLN A 82 -8.06 -4.71 6.66
N LEU A 83 -8.06 -5.62 5.70
CA LEU A 83 -8.51 -5.34 4.35
C LEU A 83 -10.03 -5.28 4.29
N LYS A 84 -10.56 -4.07 4.13
CA LYS A 84 -11.98 -3.85 3.85
C LYS A 84 -12.22 -4.01 2.35
N ARG A 85 -13.07 -4.96 1.99
CA ARG A 85 -13.54 -5.13 0.62
C ARG A 85 -14.41 -3.95 0.21
N VAL A 86 -14.09 -3.32 -0.91
CA VAL A 86 -14.89 -2.27 -1.56
C VAL A 86 -15.27 -2.78 -2.95
N ILE A 87 -16.57 -2.73 -3.25
CA ILE A 87 -17.15 -3.19 -4.52
C ILE A 87 -17.49 -1.94 -5.33
N ILE A 88 -17.02 -1.88 -6.56
CA ILE A 88 -17.33 -0.81 -7.52
C ILE A 88 -18.17 -1.42 -8.64
N ARG A 89 -19.37 -0.88 -8.82
CA ARG A 89 -20.32 -1.27 -9.87
C ARG A 89 -20.71 -0.03 -10.65
N ASP A 90 -20.51 -0.05 -11.97
CA ASP A 90 -20.82 1.07 -12.86
C ASP A 90 -20.21 2.41 -12.40
N GLY A 91 -18.96 2.37 -11.90
CA GLY A 91 -18.24 3.53 -11.40
C GLY A 91 -18.71 4.06 -10.03
N LYS A 92 -19.62 3.36 -9.35
CA LYS A 92 -20.11 3.72 -8.01
C LYS A 92 -19.63 2.74 -6.96
N VAL A 93 -19.24 3.25 -5.80
CA VAL A 93 -18.91 2.44 -4.62
C VAL A 93 -20.21 1.90 -4.02
N ILE A 94 -20.30 0.58 -3.90
CA ILE A 94 -21.41 -0.10 -3.24
C ILE A 94 -21.08 -0.19 -1.74
N GLU A 95 -21.73 0.65 -0.94
CA GLU A 95 -21.53 0.69 0.52
C GLU A 95 -22.13 -0.54 1.23
N ASN A 96 -23.19 -1.12 0.65
CA ASN A 96 -23.91 -2.24 1.22
C ASN A 96 -23.32 -3.57 0.72
N GLN A 97 -22.37 -4.13 1.48
CA GLN A 97 -21.71 -5.39 1.14
C GLN A 97 -22.65 -6.62 1.08
N SER A 98 -23.89 -6.48 1.56
CA SER A 98 -24.93 -7.51 1.53
C SER A 98 -25.45 -7.82 0.13
N GLU A 99 -25.27 -6.93 -0.85
CA GLU A 99 -25.75 -7.13 -2.22
C GLU A 99 -25.00 -8.22 -3.01
N GLY A 100 -23.93 -8.79 -2.43
CA GLY A 100 -23.09 -9.78 -3.09
C GLY A 100 -22.27 -9.21 -4.25
N VAL A 101 -21.27 -9.98 -4.67
CA VAL A 101 -20.47 -9.67 -5.86
C VAL A 101 -21.22 -10.17 -7.09
N LYS A 102 -21.37 -9.31 -8.10
CA LYS A 102 -21.94 -9.65 -9.41
C LYS A 102 -20.84 -9.69 -10.47
N GLU A 103 -21.13 -10.40 -11.56
CA GLU A 103 -20.25 -10.42 -12.73
C GLU A 103 -20.10 -9.00 -13.30
N GLY A 104 -18.86 -8.58 -13.56
CA GLY A 104 -18.53 -7.22 -13.99
C GLY A 104 -18.18 -6.24 -12.87
N ASP A 105 -18.38 -6.61 -11.60
CA ASP A 105 -17.97 -5.77 -10.47
C ASP A 105 -16.44 -5.72 -10.32
N MET A 106 -15.90 -4.53 -10.08
CA MET A 106 -14.52 -4.37 -9.65
C MET A 106 -14.44 -4.49 -8.12
N ILE A 107 -13.55 -5.35 -7.63
CA ILE A 107 -13.30 -5.52 -6.20
C ILE A 107 -11.93 -4.96 -5.88
N ILE A 108 -11.88 -4.00 -4.96
CA ILE A 108 -10.64 -3.48 -4.40
C ILE A 108 -10.62 -3.72 -2.89
N TYR A 109 -9.44 -3.96 -2.33
CA TYR A 109 -9.24 -4.14 -0.91
C TYR A 109 -8.50 -2.93 -0.35
N VAL A 110 -9.17 -2.18 0.52
CA VAL A 110 -8.61 -0.98 1.14
C VAL A 110 -8.28 -1.31 2.59
N PRO A 111 -7.03 -1.12 3.03
CA PRO A 111 -6.67 -1.38 4.42
C PRO A 111 -7.26 -0.31 5.35
N VAL A 112 -7.86 -0.77 6.45
CA VAL A 112 -8.29 0.04 7.59
C VAL A 112 -7.36 -0.31 8.75
N PHE A 113 -6.81 0.70 9.43
CA PHE A 113 -5.72 0.54 10.39
C PHE A 113 -5.85 1.54 11.53
N ASN A 114 -5.31 1.18 12.70
CA ASN A 114 -5.40 2.00 13.92
C ASN A 114 -4.09 2.74 14.25
N ARG A 115 -2.96 2.27 13.71
CA ARG A 115 -1.63 2.82 14.00
C ARG A 115 -0.79 2.89 12.74
N VAL A 116 0.00 3.96 12.65
CA VAL A 116 0.89 4.20 11.53
C VAL A 116 2.31 4.48 12.03
N LYS A 117 3.24 3.67 11.56
CA LYS A 117 4.68 3.95 11.70
C LYS A 117 5.23 4.40 10.37
N GLY A 118 5.60 5.67 10.27
CA GLY A 118 6.03 6.30 9.03
C GLY A 118 7.53 6.48 8.93
N TYR A 119 8.00 6.45 7.68
CA TYR A 119 9.38 6.61 7.25
C TYR A 119 9.43 7.63 6.11
N SER A 120 10.33 8.60 6.19
CA SER A 120 10.61 9.54 5.09
C SER A 120 12.10 9.80 5.05
N TRP A 121 12.73 9.56 3.89
CA TRP A 121 14.18 9.70 3.71
C TRP A 121 15.04 8.93 4.74
N GLY A 122 14.50 7.82 5.28
CA GLY A 122 15.16 7.00 6.30
C GLY A 122 14.97 7.48 7.75
N GLU A 123 14.27 8.57 7.99
CA GLU A 123 13.88 9.03 9.32
C GLU A 123 12.53 8.43 9.74
N VAL A 124 12.38 8.10 11.03
CA VAL A 124 11.19 7.48 11.60
C VAL A 124 10.32 8.51 12.29
N TYR A 125 9.02 8.53 11.99
CA TYR A 125 8.02 9.24 12.79
C TYR A 125 6.85 8.31 13.09
N VAL A 126 6.34 8.38 14.31
CA VAL A 126 5.17 7.61 14.75
C VAL A 126 4.00 8.58 14.84
N LYS A 127 2.87 8.24 14.23
CA LYS A 127 1.63 9.02 14.35
C LYS A 127 0.49 8.07 14.73
N ASP A 128 -0.03 8.23 15.95
CA ASP A 128 -1.26 7.57 16.35
C ASP A 128 -2.45 8.25 15.66
N LEU A 129 -3.29 7.46 15.00
CA LEU A 129 -4.55 7.91 14.43
C LEU A 129 -5.63 7.59 15.45
N HIS A 130 -5.88 8.53 16.37
CA HIS A 130 -7.08 8.51 17.21
C HIS A 130 -8.30 8.96 16.40
#